data_AF-M2ZXG0-F1
#
_entry.id   AF-M2ZXG0-F1
#
_cell.length_a   1.000
_cell.length_b   1.000
_cell.length_c   1.000
_cell.angle_alpha   90.00
_cell.angle_beta   90.00
_cell.angle_gamma   90.00
#
_symmetry.space_group_name_H-M   'P 1'
#
loop_
_entity.id
_entity.type
_entity.pdbx_description
1 polymer ?
#
loop_
_entity_poly.entity_id
_entity_poly.type
_entity_poly.pdbx_seq_one_letter_code
_entity_poly.pdbx_strand_id
1 'polypeptide(L)'
;MQPFETNRHGRIVFPSNFFPDIDFSTVTDVEQLDSVIRRDFDTKAPTASEILARHTRGDYRNKVELLRDVALNAYWANRFALTMFDKRPTRWADVPRTRDDLYMPVLTPWPDQESKVAEVEAAFRQLPAGWDDAAEDCIFETVFDVFAARKHVAGALPTVKPTVAQLTADPKNMTLRLGSYDPNFRVYSYDEILDCHEDVPALEALRRWSMVLHNQQPWDRKQVELVEVGQLRDDDYVVVFHPRDRHVQRFISRVTSGRTAPAPQRAAVEPVPPATPYPTIDVRRDFAVQPRIEALAVAHGDVVCTNEDLIRNSAYNWSAMTADEVTAKTGIEQRRYTSGSFSELALQAARAAVEKAQVGPADIGAVLVCTCTSDRLIPSLATYLSGELGIAQTHASFDLVAACAGLPYGLAEATRILQQIRRPVLVVCVEKFSDKIGSVRPSRMIFGDGAAALVVGVAPEGAEPDIEYLQTYASGPTSEVNSIIWPNPDFDNAITVYGPEVKSLAGRYLTQMLDEVRALPGLDKGESLLDDIDLVVPHQANKTMIIDLAAKAGLAADRLYFNIEKVGNASSASIPLAIHDAVRDGVITEPVRIFAPGFGAGAVAGYSVMRIDPSVVAIAQ
;
A
#
# COMPACT_ATOMS: atom_id res chain seq x y z
N MET A 1 1.62 10.66 -4.46
CA MET A 1 0.62 9.57 -4.47
C MET A 1 -0.75 10.17 -4.60
N GLN A 2 -1.57 9.66 -5.51
CA GLN A 2 -2.93 10.14 -5.71
C GLN A 2 -3.87 9.43 -4.72
N PRO A 3 -4.70 10.16 -3.96
CA PRO A 3 -5.68 9.56 -3.06
C PRO A 3 -6.69 8.75 -3.86
N PHE A 4 -7.46 7.90 -3.17
CA PHE A 4 -8.64 7.30 -3.79
C PHE A 4 -9.68 8.38 -4.09
N GLU A 5 -10.54 8.09 -5.06
CA GLU A 5 -11.67 8.92 -5.43
C GLU A 5 -12.98 8.14 -5.25
N THR A 6 -14.09 8.85 -5.17
CA THR A 6 -15.42 8.23 -5.23
C THR A 6 -16.03 8.54 -6.58
N ASN A 7 -16.33 7.51 -7.36
CA ASN A 7 -16.89 7.66 -8.70
C ASN A 7 -18.39 8.03 -8.64
N ARG A 8 -19.01 8.28 -9.80
CA ARG A 8 -20.43 8.67 -9.87
C ARG A 8 -21.41 7.63 -9.32
N HIS A 9 -20.95 6.38 -9.13
CA HIS A 9 -21.74 5.28 -8.57
C HIS A 9 -21.55 5.15 -7.05
N GLY A 10 -20.85 6.09 -6.41
CA GLY A 10 -20.57 6.05 -4.97
C GLY A 10 -19.52 5.00 -4.59
N ARG A 11 -18.74 4.48 -5.54
CA ARG A 11 -17.72 3.44 -5.29
C ARG A 11 -16.32 4.04 -5.23
N ILE A 12 -15.48 3.44 -4.39
CA ILE A 12 -14.06 3.79 -4.31
C ILE A 12 -13.35 3.39 -5.60
N VAL A 13 -12.57 4.31 -6.15
CA VAL A 13 -11.68 4.05 -7.27
C VAL A 13 -10.28 4.55 -6.93
N PHE A 14 -9.27 3.83 -7.36
CA PHE A 14 -7.86 4.19 -7.16
C PHE A 14 -7.21 4.49 -8.51
N PRO A 15 -7.14 5.77 -8.93
CA PRO A 15 -6.62 6.14 -10.25
C PRO A 15 -5.19 5.63 -10.52
N SER A 16 -4.34 5.62 -9.49
CA SER A 16 -2.94 5.17 -9.54
C SER A 16 -2.76 3.72 -10.02
N ASN A 17 -3.81 2.91 -9.98
CA ASN A 17 -3.78 1.54 -10.50
C ASN A 17 -3.81 1.43 -12.02
N PHE A 18 -4.46 2.40 -12.64
CA PHE A 18 -4.83 2.37 -14.05
C PHE A 18 -3.94 3.31 -14.85
N PHE A 19 -3.48 4.38 -14.19
CA PHE A 19 -2.56 5.37 -14.73
C PHE A 19 -1.23 5.29 -13.98
N PRO A 20 -0.31 4.40 -14.38
CA PRO A 20 0.97 4.29 -13.69
C PRO A 20 1.80 5.56 -13.91
N ASP A 21 2.29 6.11 -12.80
CA ASP A 21 3.04 7.36 -12.74
C ASP A 21 4.32 7.17 -11.92
N ILE A 22 5.24 6.36 -12.47
CA ILE A 22 6.48 6.00 -11.79
C ILE A 22 7.35 7.24 -11.55
N ASP A 23 7.78 7.46 -10.31
CA ASP A 23 8.75 8.50 -9.96
C ASP A 23 10.17 8.18 -10.46
N PHE A 24 10.47 8.56 -11.70
CA PHE A 24 11.79 8.41 -12.32
C PHE A 24 12.90 9.25 -11.67
N SER A 25 12.60 10.09 -10.66
CA SER A 25 13.64 10.78 -9.88
C SER A 25 14.40 9.82 -8.96
N THR A 26 13.78 8.70 -8.58
CA THR A 26 14.34 7.73 -7.63
C THR A 26 14.88 6.46 -8.30
N VAL A 27 14.50 6.22 -9.57
CA VAL A 27 14.97 5.08 -10.36
C VAL A 27 16.35 5.41 -10.94
N THR A 28 17.37 4.65 -10.55
CA THR A 28 18.78 4.95 -10.86
C THR A 28 19.28 4.28 -12.14
N ASP A 29 18.84 3.05 -12.43
CA ASP A 29 19.28 2.26 -13.58
C ASP A 29 18.17 1.38 -14.20
N VAL A 30 18.53 0.65 -15.28
CA VAL A 30 17.59 -0.22 -16.03
C VAL A 30 17.23 -1.48 -15.25
N GLU A 31 18.11 -1.99 -14.40
CA GLU A 31 17.86 -3.19 -13.60
C GLU A 31 16.83 -2.90 -12.51
N GLN A 32 16.95 -1.75 -11.84
CA GLN A 32 15.96 -1.25 -10.90
C GLN A 32 14.60 -1.04 -11.59
N LEU A 33 14.58 -0.41 -12.77
CA LEU A 33 13.34 -0.23 -13.54
C LEU A 33 12.71 -1.57 -13.96
N ASP A 34 13.52 -2.53 -14.42
CA ASP A 34 13.06 -3.86 -14.80
C ASP A 34 12.58 -4.66 -13.58
N SER A 35 13.18 -4.45 -12.40
CA SER A 35 12.71 -5.00 -11.12
C SER A 35 11.35 -4.44 -10.73
N VAL A 36 11.19 -3.10 -10.76
CA VAL A 36 9.91 -2.42 -10.51
C VAL A 36 8.82 -3.00 -11.41
N ILE A 37 9.12 -3.14 -12.70
CA ILE A 37 8.17 -3.63 -13.70
C ILE A 37 7.92 -5.13 -13.58
N ARG A 38 8.93 -6.00 -13.53
CA ARG A 38 8.74 -7.47 -13.43
C ARG A 38 7.93 -7.86 -12.21
N ARG A 39 8.21 -7.22 -11.09
CA ARG A 39 7.51 -7.46 -9.83
C ARG A 39 6.04 -7.10 -9.94
N ASP A 40 5.74 -5.96 -10.55
CA ASP A 40 4.36 -5.59 -10.85
C ASP A 40 3.69 -6.74 -11.63
N PHE A 41 4.28 -7.32 -12.66
CA PHE A 41 3.57 -8.39 -13.35
C PHE A 41 3.48 -9.76 -12.61
N ASP A 42 4.09 -9.94 -11.41
CA ASP A 42 4.21 -11.13 -10.50
C ASP A 42 4.53 -12.49 -11.21
N THR A 43 4.65 -12.42 -12.53
CA THR A 43 4.78 -13.44 -13.54
C THR A 43 5.17 -12.67 -14.79
N LYS A 44 6.09 -13.20 -15.59
CA LYS A 44 6.15 -12.76 -16.99
C LYS A 44 4.75 -13.03 -17.56
N ALA A 45 4.03 -11.98 -17.97
CA ALA A 45 2.73 -12.17 -18.61
C ALA A 45 2.89 -13.19 -19.74
N PRO A 46 1.99 -14.17 -19.87
CA PRO A 46 2.18 -15.24 -20.82
C PRO A 46 2.28 -14.65 -22.22
N THR A 47 3.31 -15.07 -22.96
CA THR A 47 3.43 -14.79 -24.39
C THR A 47 2.25 -15.38 -25.14
N ALA A 48 1.94 -14.89 -26.34
CA ALA A 48 0.87 -15.46 -27.15
C ALA A 48 1.03 -16.99 -27.37
N SER A 49 2.27 -17.47 -27.51
CA SER A 49 2.56 -18.91 -27.61
C SER A 49 2.28 -19.67 -26.31
N GLU A 50 2.58 -19.07 -25.15
CA GLU A 50 2.23 -19.67 -23.85
C GLU A 50 0.72 -19.65 -23.61
N ILE A 51 0.01 -18.60 -24.03
CA ILE A 51 -1.46 -18.53 -23.99
C ILE A 51 -2.07 -19.67 -24.80
N LEU A 52 -1.62 -19.88 -26.03
CA LEU A 52 -2.09 -20.98 -26.87
C LEU A 52 -1.74 -22.35 -26.28
N ALA A 53 -0.52 -22.53 -25.76
CA ALA A 53 -0.12 -23.77 -25.12
C ALA A 53 -0.97 -24.09 -23.88
N ARG A 54 -1.35 -23.08 -23.08
CA ARG A 54 -2.29 -23.22 -21.96
C ARG A 54 -3.68 -23.66 -22.45
N HIS A 55 -4.19 -23.02 -23.50
CA HIS A 55 -5.46 -23.39 -24.10
C HIS A 55 -5.46 -24.84 -24.61
N THR A 56 -4.42 -25.25 -25.36
CA THR A 56 -4.30 -26.63 -25.87
C THR A 56 -4.25 -27.68 -24.77
N ARG A 57 -3.68 -27.35 -23.60
CA ARG A 57 -3.69 -28.24 -22.42
C ARG A 57 -5.02 -28.27 -21.68
N GLY A 58 -5.96 -27.38 -22.01
CA GLY A 58 -7.22 -27.21 -21.28
C GLY A 58 -7.06 -26.47 -19.96
N ASP A 59 -6.02 -25.64 -19.81
CA ASP A 59 -5.74 -24.91 -18.57
C ASP A 59 -6.79 -23.81 -18.28
N TYR A 60 -7.51 -23.34 -19.31
CA TYR A 60 -8.58 -22.35 -19.16
C TYR A 60 -9.95 -23.01 -19.01
N ARG A 61 -10.66 -22.64 -17.94
CA ARG A 61 -12.00 -23.13 -17.62
C ARG A 61 -13.10 -22.29 -18.25
N ASN A 62 -12.84 -21.01 -18.46
CA ASN A 62 -13.80 -20.04 -18.98
C ASN A 62 -13.10 -18.90 -19.73
N LYS A 63 -13.91 -18.08 -20.41
CA LYS A 63 -13.50 -16.90 -21.16
C LYS A 63 -12.65 -15.92 -20.35
N VAL A 64 -12.96 -15.70 -19.06
CA VAL A 64 -12.28 -14.66 -18.26
C VAL A 64 -10.83 -14.99 -17.94
N GLU A 65 -10.50 -16.26 -17.72
CA GLU A 65 -9.12 -16.67 -17.48
C GLU A 65 -8.24 -16.37 -18.71
N LEU A 66 -8.74 -16.69 -19.90
CA LEU A 66 -8.06 -16.35 -21.15
C LEU A 66 -8.02 -14.83 -21.38
N LEU A 67 -9.13 -14.13 -21.16
CA LEU A 67 -9.23 -12.67 -21.30
C LEU A 67 -8.20 -11.95 -20.43
N ARG A 68 -8.04 -12.40 -19.17
CA ARG A 68 -7.04 -11.86 -18.24
C ARG A 68 -5.63 -12.03 -18.81
N ASP A 69 -5.29 -13.21 -19.30
CA ASP A 69 -3.96 -13.49 -19.87
C ASP A 69 -3.69 -12.66 -21.14
N VAL A 70 -4.70 -12.45 -21.99
CA VAL A 70 -4.62 -11.56 -23.15
C VAL A 70 -4.38 -10.10 -22.72
N ALA A 71 -5.12 -9.61 -21.72
CA ALA A 71 -4.96 -8.26 -21.20
C ALA A 71 -3.58 -8.05 -20.55
N LEU A 72 -3.11 -9.01 -19.74
CA LEU A 72 -1.77 -8.99 -19.15
C LEU A 72 -0.68 -8.99 -20.22
N ASN A 73 -0.84 -9.78 -21.29
CA ASN A 73 0.09 -9.79 -22.40
C ASN A 73 0.17 -8.42 -23.11
N ALA A 74 -0.98 -7.76 -23.30
CA ALA A 74 -1.05 -6.42 -23.89
C ALA A 74 -0.41 -5.35 -23.01
N TYR A 75 -0.63 -5.39 -21.68
CA TYR A 75 0.07 -4.52 -20.74
C TYR A 75 1.58 -4.76 -20.72
N TRP A 76 1.99 -6.03 -20.66
CA TRP A 76 3.41 -6.39 -20.65
C TRP A 76 4.13 -5.87 -21.89
N ALA A 77 3.51 -5.93 -23.07
CA ALA A 77 4.07 -5.34 -24.29
C ALA A 77 4.28 -3.82 -24.19
N ASN A 78 3.47 -3.12 -23.38
CA ASN A 78 3.52 -1.67 -23.22
C ASN A 78 4.24 -1.20 -21.94
N ARG A 79 4.64 -2.10 -21.03
CA ARG A 79 5.12 -1.79 -19.66
C ARG A 79 6.09 -0.61 -19.53
N PHE A 80 7.08 -0.49 -20.42
CA PHE A 80 8.03 0.63 -20.40
C PHE A 80 7.53 1.86 -21.14
N ALA A 81 6.75 1.65 -22.21
CA ALA A 81 6.23 2.76 -23.01
C ALA A 81 5.15 3.52 -22.24
N LEU A 82 4.26 2.78 -21.59
CA LEU A 82 3.16 3.28 -20.78
C LEU A 82 3.60 4.15 -19.61
N THR A 83 4.81 3.96 -19.08
CA THR A 83 5.30 4.71 -17.92
C THR A 83 6.23 5.86 -18.30
N MET A 84 6.93 5.76 -19.43
CA MET A 84 7.96 6.73 -19.82
C MET A 84 7.51 7.69 -20.93
N PHE A 85 6.63 7.27 -21.84
CA PHE A 85 6.43 7.97 -23.10
C PHE A 85 4.97 8.31 -23.40
N ASP A 86 4.76 9.52 -23.91
CA ASP A 86 3.59 9.85 -24.72
C ASP A 86 3.83 9.43 -26.16
N LYS A 87 2.90 8.67 -26.73
CA LYS A 87 2.94 8.24 -28.13
C LYS A 87 2.16 9.24 -28.98
N ARG A 88 2.81 9.85 -29.96
CA ARG A 88 2.23 10.87 -30.83
C ARG A 88 2.34 10.46 -32.29
N PRO A 89 1.23 10.11 -32.95
CA PRO A 89 1.19 10.00 -34.40
C PRO A 89 1.68 11.30 -35.03
N THR A 90 2.71 11.20 -35.86
CA THR A 90 3.36 12.33 -36.51
C THR A 90 3.60 11.96 -37.96
N ARG A 91 3.27 12.85 -38.89
CA ARG A 91 3.59 12.68 -40.31
C ARG A 91 5.10 12.60 -40.47
N TRP A 92 5.58 11.68 -41.28
CA TRP A 92 7.02 11.39 -41.40
C TRP A 92 7.83 12.61 -41.85
N ALA A 93 7.28 13.45 -42.73
CA ALA A 93 7.87 14.72 -43.13
C ALA A 93 8.16 15.66 -41.95
N ASP A 94 7.31 15.63 -40.93
CA ASP A 94 7.32 16.56 -39.79
C ASP A 94 8.14 16.03 -38.60
N VAL A 95 8.66 14.79 -38.67
CA VAL A 95 9.45 14.21 -37.59
C VAL A 95 10.82 14.91 -37.49
N PRO A 96 11.17 15.51 -36.33
CA PRO A 96 12.48 16.13 -36.16
C PRO A 96 13.59 15.08 -36.04
N ARG A 97 14.34 14.86 -37.13
CA ARG A 97 15.36 13.79 -37.22
C ARG A 97 16.66 14.09 -36.49
N THR A 98 16.92 15.35 -36.13
CA THR A 98 18.17 15.79 -35.47
C THR A 98 18.06 15.91 -33.96
N ARG A 99 16.87 15.71 -33.38
CA ARG A 99 16.65 15.75 -31.94
C ARG A 99 17.11 14.45 -31.29
N ASP A 100 17.76 14.55 -30.14
CA ASP A 100 18.26 13.43 -29.33
C ASP A 100 17.30 13.04 -28.19
N ASP A 101 16.14 13.70 -28.10
CA ASP A 101 15.13 13.51 -27.07
C ASP A 101 13.77 13.03 -27.62
N LEU A 102 13.73 12.65 -28.90
CA LEU A 102 12.58 12.00 -29.54
C LEU A 102 12.94 10.57 -29.91
N TYR A 103 12.04 9.65 -29.61
CA TYR A 103 12.32 8.22 -29.70
C TYR A 103 11.32 7.52 -30.60
N MET A 104 11.75 6.43 -31.22
CA MET A 104 10.88 5.55 -32.00
C MET A 104 11.33 4.10 -31.80
N PRO A 105 10.41 3.15 -31.68
CA PRO A 105 10.79 1.77 -31.45
C PRO A 105 11.36 1.13 -32.73
N VAL A 106 12.46 0.40 -32.57
CA VAL A 106 12.88 -0.63 -33.53
C VAL A 106 12.17 -1.93 -33.14
N LEU A 107 11.51 -2.54 -34.12
CA LEU A 107 10.60 -3.65 -33.90
C LEU A 107 11.06 -4.91 -34.61
N THR A 108 10.85 -6.07 -33.98
CA THR A 108 11.10 -7.37 -34.61
C THR A 108 9.78 -7.96 -35.09
N PRO A 109 9.64 -8.35 -36.38
CA PRO A 109 8.43 -8.99 -36.89
C PRO A 109 7.99 -10.16 -36.02
N TRP A 110 6.68 -10.29 -35.77
CA TRP A 110 6.12 -11.43 -35.04
C TRP A 110 5.83 -12.57 -36.02
N PRO A 111 6.57 -13.69 -35.97
CA PRO A 111 6.32 -14.82 -36.87
C PRO A 111 4.97 -15.47 -36.59
N ASP A 112 4.26 -15.84 -37.66
CA ASP A 112 2.95 -16.50 -37.64
C ASP A 112 1.88 -15.72 -36.86
N GLN A 113 2.01 -14.39 -36.84
CA GLN A 113 1.14 -13.50 -36.06
C GLN A 113 -0.34 -13.70 -36.40
N GLU A 114 -0.67 -13.77 -37.69
CA GLU A 114 -2.06 -13.94 -38.14
C GLU A 114 -2.67 -15.25 -37.66
N SER A 115 -1.95 -16.37 -37.77
CA SER A 115 -2.41 -17.68 -37.27
C SER A 115 -2.61 -17.63 -35.75
N LYS A 116 -1.63 -17.12 -35.01
CA LYS A 116 -1.70 -17.06 -33.54
C LYS A 116 -2.84 -16.19 -33.05
N VAL A 117 -3.11 -15.07 -33.71
CA VAL A 117 -4.24 -14.19 -33.36
C VAL A 117 -5.56 -14.90 -33.65
N ALA A 118 -5.72 -15.50 -34.84
CA ALA A 118 -6.94 -16.24 -35.18
C ALA A 118 -7.21 -17.41 -34.23
N GLU A 119 -6.16 -18.12 -33.80
CA GLU A 119 -6.28 -19.22 -32.83
C GLU A 119 -6.70 -18.74 -31.44
N VAL A 120 -6.15 -17.61 -30.95
CA VAL A 120 -6.58 -17.04 -29.65
C VAL A 120 -8.03 -16.57 -29.71
N GLU A 121 -8.46 -15.96 -30.82
CA GLU A 121 -9.85 -15.56 -31.01
C GLU A 121 -10.78 -16.78 -31.00
N ALA A 122 -10.43 -17.81 -31.78
CA ALA A 122 -11.20 -19.06 -31.82
C ALA A 122 -11.27 -19.73 -30.45
N ALA A 123 -10.16 -19.76 -29.71
CA ALA A 123 -10.11 -20.28 -28.34
C ALA A 123 -11.08 -19.56 -27.42
N PHE A 124 -11.12 -18.22 -27.47
CA PHE A 124 -12.05 -17.42 -26.67
C PHE A 124 -13.51 -17.71 -27.02
N ARG A 125 -13.84 -17.80 -28.30
CA ARG A 125 -15.21 -18.09 -28.77
C ARG A 125 -15.69 -19.52 -28.41
N GLN A 126 -14.78 -20.45 -28.13
CA GLN A 126 -15.11 -21.83 -27.74
C GLN A 126 -15.28 -22.01 -26.23
N LEU A 127 -14.71 -21.12 -25.41
CA LEU A 127 -14.81 -21.21 -23.95
C LEU A 127 -16.18 -20.74 -23.46
N PRO A 128 -16.73 -21.35 -22.40
CA PRO A 128 -17.95 -20.86 -21.77
C PRO A 128 -17.68 -19.53 -21.05
N ALA A 129 -18.73 -18.72 -20.89
CA ALA A 129 -18.69 -17.52 -20.07
C ALA A 129 -18.32 -17.85 -18.62
N GLY A 130 -17.54 -16.97 -17.98
CA GLY A 130 -17.21 -17.10 -16.56
C GLY A 130 -18.32 -16.58 -15.65
N TRP A 131 -18.88 -15.42 -16.01
CA TRP A 131 -19.93 -14.73 -15.26
C TRP A 131 -20.97 -14.07 -16.17
N ASP A 132 -20.56 -13.15 -17.05
CA ASP A 132 -21.45 -12.39 -17.94
C ASP A 132 -20.89 -12.42 -19.36
N ASP A 133 -21.55 -13.19 -20.22
CA ASP A 133 -21.09 -13.45 -21.59
C ASP A 133 -21.00 -12.16 -22.45
N ALA A 134 -21.93 -11.24 -22.27
CA ALA A 134 -21.98 -10.00 -23.06
C ALA A 134 -20.91 -9.00 -22.59
N ALA A 135 -20.72 -8.88 -21.28
CA ALA A 135 -19.66 -8.05 -20.72
C ALA A 135 -18.28 -8.60 -21.10
N GLU A 136 -18.08 -9.92 -21.00
CA GLU A 136 -16.86 -10.61 -21.38
C GLU A 136 -16.52 -10.42 -22.86
N ASP A 137 -17.49 -10.59 -23.76
CA ASP A 137 -17.31 -10.35 -25.20
C ASP A 137 -16.95 -8.88 -25.48
N CYS A 138 -17.62 -7.92 -24.83
CA CYS A 138 -17.35 -6.49 -25.01
C CYS A 138 -15.94 -6.10 -24.54
N ILE A 139 -15.50 -6.62 -23.40
CA ILE A 139 -14.15 -6.39 -22.87
C ILE A 139 -13.11 -7.03 -23.80
N PHE A 140 -13.38 -8.27 -24.24
CA PHE A 140 -12.51 -9.00 -25.16
C PHE A 140 -12.33 -8.24 -26.46
N GLU A 141 -13.40 -7.78 -27.11
CA GLU A 141 -13.31 -7.01 -28.36
C GLU A 141 -12.39 -5.79 -28.22
N THR A 142 -12.49 -5.05 -27.11
CA THR A 142 -11.66 -3.86 -26.87
C THR A 142 -10.18 -4.21 -26.69
N VAL A 143 -9.86 -5.19 -25.84
CA VAL A 143 -8.46 -5.54 -25.56
C VAL A 143 -7.83 -6.38 -26.67
N PHE A 144 -8.63 -7.21 -27.33
CA PHE A 144 -8.21 -8.08 -28.41
C PHE A 144 -7.87 -7.28 -29.66
N ASP A 145 -8.57 -6.18 -29.96
CA ASP A 145 -8.18 -5.27 -31.04
C ASP A 145 -6.75 -4.74 -30.85
N VAL A 146 -6.36 -4.40 -29.61
CA VAL A 146 -4.98 -4.00 -29.27
C VAL A 146 -4.00 -5.18 -29.41
N PHE A 147 -4.38 -6.37 -28.94
CA PHE A 147 -3.55 -7.58 -29.05
C PHE A 147 -3.32 -8.01 -30.50
N ALA A 148 -4.37 -8.02 -31.31
CA ALA A 148 -4.39 -8.44 -32.71
C ALA A 148 -3.64 -7.46 -33.62
N ALA A 149 -3.64 -6.17 -33.29
CA ALA A 149 -2.91 -5.13 -34.00
C ALA A 149 -1.38 -5.25 -33.90
N ARG A 150 -0.87 -6.01 -32.92
CA ARG A 150 0.57 -6.12 -32.70
C ARG A 150 1.22 -6.90 -33.83
N LYS A 151 2.11 -6.26 -34.59
CA LYS A 151 2.92 -6.88 -35.65
C LYS A 151 4.33 -7.31 -35.23
N HIS A 152 4.68 -7.17 -33.95
CA HIS A 152 6.03 -7.37 -33.44
C HIS A 152 6.12 -8.22 -32.17
N VAL A 153 7.30 -8.78 -31.89
CA VAL A 153 7.55 -9.60 -30.69
C VAL A 153 7.65 -8.72 -29.44
N ALA A 154 6.68 -8.82 -28.53
CA ALA A 154 6.63 -8.02 -27.30
C ALA A 154 7.85 -8.17 -26.38
N GLY A 155 8.47 -9.35 -26.37
CA GLY A 155 9.65 -9.65 -25.54
C GLY A 155 10.96 -9.06 -26.07
N ALA A 156 11.00 -8.61 -27.33
CA ALA A 156 12.19 -8.06 -27.97
C ALA A 156 12.33 -6.53 -27.78
N LEU A 157 11.34 -5.88 -27.17
CA LEU A 157 11.34 -4.43 -26.98
C LEU A 157 12.38 -4.01 -25.93
N PRO A 158 13.34 -3.14 -26.27
CA PRO A 158 14.28 -2.61 -25.29
C PRO A 158 13.57 -1.67 -24.31
N THR A 159 14.08 -1.61 -23.08
CA THR A 159 13.58 -0.70 -22.04
C THR A 159 13.60 0.75 -22.51
N VAL A 160 14.76 1.19 -23.01
CA VAL A 160 14.98 2.48 -23.64
C VAL A 160 14.96 2.32 -25.15
N LYS A 161 14.18 3.16 -25.82
CA LYS A 161 13.98 3.12 -27.27
C LYS A 161 15.11 3.92 -27.92
N PRO A 162 15.54 3.59 -29.15
CA PRO A 162 16.50 4.44 -29.85
C PRO A 162 15.88 5.80 -30.17
N THR A 163 16.72 6.82 -30.26
CA THR A 163 16.28 8.12 -30.78
C THR A 163 15.89 8.00 -32.24
N VAL A 164 15.11 8.96 -32.77
CA VAL A 164 14.79 9.01 -34.20
C VAL A 164 16.07 8.98 -35.03
N ALA A 165 17.09 9.76 -34.64
CA ALA A 165 18.39 9.80 -35.31
C ALA A 165 19.06 8.40 -35.37
N GLN A 166 19.10 7.69 -34.23
CA GLN A 166 19.67 6.34 -34.14
C GLN A 166 18.88 5.33 -34.98
N LEU A 167 17.55 5.40 -34.95
CA LEU A 167 16.68 4.54 -35.76
C LEU A 167 16.90 4.77 -37.26
N THR A 168 17.05 6.02 -37.71
CA THR A 168 17.29 6.35 -39.13
C THR A 168 18.70 6.04 -39.62
N ALA A 169 19.64 5.70 -38.73
CA ALA A 169 21.01 5.37 -39.12
C ALA A 169 21.10 4.05 -39.91
N ASP A 170 20.15 3.14 -39.71
CA ASP A 170 20.00 1.94 -40.54
C ASP A 170 18.60 1.94 -41.19
N PRO A 171 18.50 2.11 -42.52
CA PRO A 171 17.21 2.11 -43.21
C PRO A 171 16.47 0.77 -43.14
N LYS A 172 17.15 -0.34 -42.77
CA LYS A 172 16.54 -1.65 -42.58
C LYS A 172 15.89 -1.85 -41.21
N ASN A 173 16.08 -0.91 -40.28
CA ASN A 173 15.33 -0.94 -39.03
C ASN A 173 13.83 -0.95 -39.33
N MET A 174 13.07 -1.78 -38.61
CA MET A 174 11.62 -1.86 -38.80
C MET A 174 10.89 -1.01 -37.77
N THR A 175 9.85 -0.31 -38.21
CA THR A 175 8.97 0.49 -37.34
C THR A 175 7.51 0.41 -37.79
N LEU A 176 6.59 1.03 -37.04
CA LEU A 176 5.18 1.08 -37.42
C LEU A 176 4.91 2.24 -38.36
N ARG A 177 4.31 1.93 -39.50
CA ARG A 177 3.64 2.89 -40.39
C ARG A 177 2.14 2.85 -40.12
N LEU A 178 1.53 4.02 -39.96
CA LEU A 178 0.09 4.23 -40.00
C LEU A 178 -0.25 4.78 -41.39
N GLY A 179 -1.11 4.10 -42.13
CA GLY A 179 -1.55 4.54 -43.47
C GLY A 179 -2.30 5.89 -43.45
N SER A 180 -2.96 6.21 -42.33
CA SER A 180 -3.57 7.50 -42.06
C SER A 180 -3.65 7.73 -40.54
N TYR A 181 -3.94 8.97 -40.12
CA TYR A 181 -4.21 9.31 -38.73
C TYR A 181 -5.44 10.21 -38.63
N ASP A 182 -6.44 9.76 -37.89
CA ASP A 182 -7.60 10.56 -37.51
C ASP A 182 -7.38 11.14 -36.10
N PRO A 183 -7.19 12.47 -35.96
CA PRO A 183 -7.06 13.09 -34.64
C PRO A 183 -8.33 12.97 -33.79
N ASN A 184 -9.48 12.63 -34.39
CA ASN A 184 -10.74 12.40 -33.68
C ASN A 184 -10.97 10.91 -33.35
N PHE A 185 -9.97 10.04 -33.53
CA PHE A 185 -10.08 8.64 -33.16
C PHE A 185 -10.51 8.52 -31.70
N ARG A 186 -11.53 7.71 -31.46
CA ARG A 186 -12.18 7.57 -30.16
C ARG A 186 -11.16 7.14 -29.09
N VAL A 187 -11.05 7.94 -28.02
CA VAL A 187 -10.34 7.60 -26.78
C VAL A 187 -11.27 7.74 -25.60
N TYR A 188 -11.19 6.85 -24.62
CA TYR A 188 -11.95 6.95 -23.37
C TYR A 188 -11.41 8.12 -22.52
N SER A 189 -12.29 8.95 -21.99
CA SER A 189 -11.88 10.02 -21.07
C SER A 189 -11.45 9.44 -19.72
N TYR A 190 -10.83 10.28 -18.90
CA TYR A 190 -10.49 9.95 -17.52
C TYR A 190 -11.74 9.53 -16.72
N ASP A 191 -12.80 10.33 -16.80
CA ASP A 191 -14.08 10.08 -16.11
C ASP A 191 -14.73 8.78 -16.60
N GLU A 192 -14.70 8.50 -17.91
CA GLU A 192 -15.26 7.24 -18.43
C GLU A 192 -14.55 6.02 -17.84
N ILE A 193 -13.22 6.07 -17.66
CA ILE A 193 -12.43 4.98 -17.07
C ILE A 193 -12.74 4.82 -15.58
N LEU A 194 -12.83 5.93 -14.82
CA LEU A 194 -13.15 5.87 -13.39
C LEU A 194 -14.61 5.41 -13.15
N ASP A 195 -15.54 5.95 -13.92
CA ASP A 195 -16.98 5.71 -13.82
C ASP A 195 -17.45 4.44 -14.55
N CYS A 196 -16.52 3.65 -15.09
CA CYS A 196 -16.88 2.36 -15.67
C CYS A 196 -17.54 1.48 -14.59
N HIS A 197 -18.46 0.63 -15.03
CA HIS A 197 -19.26 -0.19 -14.14
C HIS A 197 -19.51 -1.55 -14.78
N GLU A 198 -19.26 -2.60 -14.03
CA GLU A 198 -19.70 -3.96 -14.32
C GLU A 198 -20.18 -4.56 -12.99
N ASP A 199 -21.17 -5.45 -13.01
CA ASP A 199 -21.67 -6.03 -11.75
C ASP A 199 -20.59 -6.87 -11.05
N VAL A 200 -19.83 -7.63 -11.84
CA VAL A 200 -18.74 -8.48 -11.37
C VAL A 200 -17.46 -7.67 -11.17
N PRO A 201 -16.87 -7.63 -9.95
CA PRO A 201 -15.66 -6.86 -9.66
C PRO A 201 -14.49 -7.13 -10.63
N ALA A 202 -14.25 -8.40 -10.94
CA ALA A 202 -13.18 -8.80 -11.84
C ALA A 202 -13.39 -8.30 -13.29
N LEU A 203 -14.63 -8.30 -13.78
CA LEU A 203 -14.96 -7.77 -15.10
C LEU A 203 -14.81 -6.25 -15.14
N GLU A 204 -15.19 -5.54 -14.08
CA GLU A 204 -15.03 -4.08 -14.03
C GLU A 204 -13.54 -3.68 -14.07
N ALA A 205 -12.68 -4.43 -13.36
CA ALA A 205 -11.24 -4.22 -13.45
C ALA A 205 -10.71 -4.47 -14.87
N LEU A 206 -11.11 -5.58 -15.51
CA LEU A 206 -10.72 -5.90 -16.88
C LEU A 206 -11.27 -4.90 -17.91
N ARG A 207 -12.44 -4.30 -17.64
CA ARG A 207 -13.01 -3.23 -18.45
C ARG A 207 -12.17 -1.96 -18.38
N ARG A 208 -11.74 -1.53 -17.19
CA ARG A 208 -10.79 -0.40 -17.05
C ARG A 208 -9.49 -0.68 -17.78
N TRP A 209 -8.99 -1.89 -17.65
CA TRP A 209 -7.77 -2.34 -18.31
C TRP A 209 -7.86 -2.21 -19.83
N SER A 210 -8.96 -2.70 -20.42
CA SER A 210 -9.17 -2.62 -21.87
C SER A 210 -9.28 -1.18 -22.36
N MET A 211 -9.95 -0.30 -21.60
CA MET A 211 -10.07 1.13 -21.92
C MET A 211 -8.71 1.85 -21.88
N VAL A 212 -7.90 1.60 -20.83
CA VAL A 212 -6.55 2.17 -20.72
C VAL A 212 -5.66 1.67 -21.84
N LEU A 213 -5.67 0.37 -22.15
CA LEU A 213 -4.90 -0.22 -23.23
C LEU A 213 -5.32 0.31 -24.61
N HIS A 214 -6.62 0.50 -24.84
CA HIS A 214 -7.14 1.12 -26.06
C HIS A 214 -6.55 2.52 -26.24
N ASN A 215 -6.56 3.34 -25.19
CA ASN A 215 -6.00 4.69 -25.22
C ASN A 215 -4.47 4.72 -25.47
N GLN A 216 -3.75 3.60 -25.31
CA GLN A 216 -2.32 3.53 -25.63
C GLN A 216 -2.01 3.49 -27.14
N GLN A 217 -3.02 3.27 -27.97
CA GLN A 217 -2.90 3.23 -29.42
C GLN A 217 -4.14 3.91 -30.05
N PRO A 218 -4.28 5.25 -29.94
CA PRO A 218 -5.47 5.98 -30.37
C PRO A 218 -5.45 6.24 -31.89
N TRP A 219 -5.45 5.18 -32.69
CA TRP A 219 -5.49 5.22 -34.16
C TRP A 219 -6.13 3.96 -34.72
N ASP A 220 -6.53 3.99 -36.00
CA ASP A 220 -7.06 2.80 -36.68
C ASP A 220 -5.98 1.72 -36.81
N ARG A 221 -6.13 0.67 -36.01
CA ARG A 221 -5.16 -0.40 -35.86
C ARG A 221 -5.10 -1.33 -37.07
N LYS A 222 -6.15 -1.34 -37.91
CA LYS A 222 -6.20 -2.15 -39.14
C LYS A 222 -5.28 -1.60 -40.24
N GLN A 223 -4.91 -0.33 -40.14
CA GLN A 223 -4.01 0.35 -41.08
C GLN A 223 -2.55 0.39 -40.60
N VAL A 224 -2.23 -0.36 -39.54
CA VAL A 224 -0.89 -0.44 -38.98
C VAL A 224 -0.09 -1.49 -39.75
N GLU A 225 1.03 -1.06 -40.31
CA GLU A 225 1.96 -1.93 -41.02
C GLU A 225 3.35 -1.88 -40.38
N LEU A 226 4.07 -2.98 -40.46
CA LEU A 226 5.48 -3.05 -40.06
C LEU A 226 6.33 -2.87 -41.33
N VAL A 227 7.10 -1.78 -41.39
CA VAL A 227 7.89 -1.43 -42.57
C VAL A 227 9.33 -1.08 -42.20
N GLU A 228 10.24 -1.23 -43.16
CA GLU A 228 11.60 -0.69 -43.05
C GLU A 228 11.54 0.84 -43.05
N VAL A 229 12.38 1.49 -42.24
CA VAL A 229 12.46 2.96 -42.15
C VAL A 229 12.77 3.59 -43.50
N GLY A 230 13.57 2.93 -44.34
CA GLY A 230 13.88 3.38 -45.69
C GLY A 230 12.69 3.39 -46.66
N GLN A 231 11.57 2.74 -46.29
CA GLN A 231 10.35 2.67 -47.10
C GLN A 231 9.28 3.67 -46.66
N LEU A 232 9.54 4.46 -45.60
CA LEU A 232 8.64 5.52 -45.14
C LEU A 232 8.61 6.67 -46.14
N ARG A 233 7.40 7.09 -46.50
CA ARG A 233 7.14 8.25 -47.35
C ARG A 233 6.77 9.44 -46.49
N ASP A 234 6.98 10.64 -47.01
CA ASP A 234 6.70 11.89 -46.30
C ASP A 234 5.25 12.02 -45.79
N ASP A 235 4.30 11.39 -46.47
CA ASP A 235 2.87 11.40 -46.11
C ASP A 235 2.47 10.29 -45.15
N ASP A 236 3.35 9.31 -44.90
CA ASP A 236 3.09 8.24 -43.95
C ASP A 236 3.09 8.80 -42.52
N TYR A 237 2.26 8.25 -41.65
CA TYR A 237 2.30 8.59 -40.22
C TYR A 237 3.12 7.54 -39.47
N VAL A 238 3.89 7.99 -38.48
CA VAL A 238 4.65 7.14 -37.57
C VAL A 238 4.32 7.50 -36.12
N VAL A 239 4.65 6.62 -35.18
CA VAL A 239 4.40 6.87 -33.75
C VAL A 239 5.69 7.34 -33.08
N VAL A 240 5.78 8.64 -32.79
CA VAL A 240 6.92 9.24 -32.10
C VAL A 240 6.69 9.22 -30.59
N PHE A 241 7.71 8.82 -29.83
CA PHE A 241 7.66 8.65 -28.39
C PHE A 241 8.33 9.86 -27.74
N HIS A 242 7.56 10.63 -26.99
CA HIS A 242 8.02 11.80 -26.25
C HIS A 242 8.15 11.43 -24.77
N PRO A 243 9.28 11.69 -24.10
CA PRO A 243 9.35 11.53 -22.64
C PRO A 243 8.23 12.33 -21.98
N ARG A 244 7.51 11.71 -21.03
CA ARG A 244 6.39 12.36 -20.33
C ARG A 244 6.81 13.62 -19.57
N ASP A 245 8.00 13.58 -18.98
CA ASP A 245 8.54 14.69 -18.21
C ASP A 245 10.08 14.74 -18.24
N ARG A 246 10.63 15.70 -17.48
CA ARG A 246 12.07 15.92 -17.35
C ARG A 246 12.77 14.83 -16.53
N HIS A 247 12.08 14.14 -15.61
CA HIS A 247 12.64 13.05 -14.82
C HIS A 247 12.87 11.82 -15.68
N VAL A 248 11.90 11.45 -16.52
CA VAL A 248 12.06 10.41 -17.54
C VAL A 248 13.20 10.75 -18.49
N GLN A 249 13.25 11.98 -19.01
CA GLN A 249 14.32 12.39 -19.93
C GLN A 249 15.70 12.27 -19.27
N ARG A 250 15.85 12.70 -18.00
CA ARG A 250 17.10 12.56 -17.24
C ARG A 250 17.45 11.10 -16.97
N PHE A 251 16.46 10.26 -16.66
CA PHE A 251 16.67 8.82 -16.49
C PHE A 251 17.20 8.21 -17.78
N ILE A 252 16.54 8.43 -18.93
CA ILE A 252 16.99 7.93 -20.23
C ILE A 252 18.42 8.41 -20.54
N SER A 253 18.69 9.70 -20.38
CA SER A 253 20.03 10.28 -20.61
C SER A 253 21.09 9.64 -19.72
N ARG A 254 20.79 9.40 -18.44
CA ARG A 254 21.70 8.77 -17.48
C ARG A 254 22.05 7.34 -17.89
N VAL A 255 21.04 6.52 -18.19
CA VAL A 255 21.25 5.11 -18.51
C VAL A 255 21.88 4.90 -19.90
N THR A 256 21.60 5.78 -20.86
CA THR A 256 22.20 5.73 -22.20
C THR A 256 23.63 6.25 -22.25
N SER A 257 23.99 7.19 -21.37
CA SER A 257 25.37 7.71 -21.26
C SER A 257 26.30 6.83 -20.42
N GLY A 258 25.82 5.72 -19.87
CA GLY A 258 26.60 4.83 -19.00
C GLY A 258 26.99 5.45 -17.66
N ARG A 259 26.32 6.54 -17.24
CA ARG A 259 26.54 7.22 -15.95
C ARG A 259 25.71 6.55 -14.86
N THR A 260 25.89 5.25 -14.66
CA THR A 260 25.30 4.54 -13.53
C THR A 260 26.36 4.39 -12.44
N ALA A 261 26.08 4.91 -11.25
CA ALA A 261 26.86 4.59 -10.07
C ALA A 261 26.16 3.43 -9.37
N PRO A 262 26.72 2.21 -9.34
CA PRO A 262 26.14 1.14 -8.55
C PRO A 262 26.13 1.56 -7.08
N ALA A 263 24.99 1.40 -6.42
CA ALA A 263 24.94 1.55 -4.97
C ALA A 263 25.81 0.45 -4.35
N PRO A 264 26.73 0.77 -3.43
CA PRO A 264 27.54 -0.25 -2.77
C PRO A 264 26.61 -1.18 -1.95
N GLN A 265 26.53 -2.45 -2.32
CA GLN A 265 25.93 -3.48 -1.46
C GLN A 265 26.85 -3.67 -0.24
N ARG A 266 26.39 -3.22 0.93
CA ARG A 266 27.06 -3.51 2.19
C ARG A 266 26.74 -4.94 2.58
N ALA A 267 27.75 -5.70 2.99
CA ALA A 267 27.54 -7.01 3.59
C ALA A 267 26.65 -6.87 4.84
N ALA A 268 25.70 -7.79 5.01
CA ALA A 268 24.89 -7.84 6.21
C ALA A 268 25.78 -8.05 7.44
N VAL A 269 25.55 -7.25 8.48
CA VAL A 269 26.21 -7.42 9.78
C VAL A 269 25.28 -8.22 10.67
N GLU A 270 25.79 -9.28 11.28
CA GLU A 270 25.02 -10.08 12.21
C GLU A 270 24.74 -9.28 13.50
N PRO A 271 23.46 -9.17 13.92
CA PRO A 271 23.13 -8.43 15.14
C PRO A 271 23.64 -9.15 16.37
N VAL A 272 24.17 -8.40 17.33
CA VAL A 272 24.62 -8.92 18.62
C VAL A 272 23.62 -8.46 19.70
N PRO A 273 23.12 -9.36 20.56
CA PRO A 273 22.28 -8.98 21.69
C PRO A 273 22.97 -7.97 22.62
N PRO A 274 22.21 -7.14 23.36
CA PRO A 274 22.80 -6.26 24.36
C PRO A 274 23.52 -7.10 25.44
N ALA A 275 24.66 -6.59 25.92
CA ALA A 275 25.47 -7.28 26.94
C ALA A 275 24.70 -7.55 28.24
N THR A 276 23.68 -6.73 28.53
CA THR A 276 22.72 -6.94 29.61
C THR A 276 21.32 -6.73 29.05
N PRO A 277 20.37 -7.66 29.27
CA PRO A 277 18.98 -7.46 28.87
C PRO A 277 18.42 -6.16 29.47
N TYR A 278 17.65 -5.42 28.67
CA TYR A 278 16.93 -4.25 29.17
C TYR A 278 15.75 -4.74 30.02
N PRO A 279 15.68 -4.38 31.31
CA PRO A 279 14.56 -4.79 32.15
C PRO A 279 13.27 -4.13 31.67
N THR A 280 12.13 -4.80 31.89
CA THR A 280 10.80 -4.19 31.76
C THR A 280 10.70 -3.02 32.75
N ILE A 281 10.05 -1.94 32.31
CA ILE A 281 9.76 -0.78 33.17
C ILE A 281 8.54 -1.12 34.03
N ASP A 282 8.70 -1.15 35.35
CA ASP A 282 7.62 -1.29 36.32
C ASP A 282 7.19 0.11 36.75
N VAL A 283 6.16 0.65 36.08
CA VAL A 283 5.80 2.07 36.22
C VAL A 283 5.46 2.43 37.66
N ARG A 284 4.87 1.48 38.39
CA ARG A 284 4.46 1.62 39.79
C ARG A 284 5.64 1.87 40.72
N ARG A 285 6.82 1.36 40.36
CA ARG A 285 8.03 1.42 41.17
C ARG A 285 9.05 2.41 40.65
N ASP A 286 9.19 2.48 39.33
CA ASP A 286 10.25 3.24 38.67
C ASP A 286 9.93 4.74 38.57
N PHE A 287 8.67 5.12 38.75
CA PHE A 287 8.21 6.51 38.65
C PHE A 287 7.50 6.99 39.92
N ALA A 288 7.66 8.29 40.22
CA ALA A 288 7.05 8.92 41.38
C ALA A 288 5.64 9.47 41.06
N VAL A 289 5.44 9.97 39.85
CA VAL A 289 4.14 10.45 39.36
C VAL A 289 3.48 9.30 38.62
N GLN A 290 2.41 8.75 39.20
CA GLN A 290 1.70 7.61 38.63
C GLN A 290 0.78 8.07 37.49
N PRO A 291 0.86 7.48 36.27
CA PRO A 291 -0.02 7.84 35.16
C PRO A 291 -1.42 7.26 35.32
N ARG A 292 -2.44 8.04 34.93
CA ARG A 292 -3.85 7.63 34.86
C ARG A 292 -4.38 7.85 33.44
N ILE A 293 -5.17 6.92 32.91
CA ILE A 293 -5.85 7.11 31.63
C ILE A 293 -7.18 7.82 31.92
N GLU A 294 -7.28 9.10 31.57
CA GLU A 294 -8.48 9.91 31.82
C GLU A 294 -9.50 9.79 30.69
N ALA A 295 -9.03 9.52 29.46
CA ALA A 295 -9.89 9.25 28.32
C ALA A 295 -9.19 8.41 27.25
N LEU A 296 -10.00 7.64 26.51
CA LEU A 296 -9.66 7.08 25.20
C LEU A 296 -10.81 7.39 24.24
N ALA A 297 -10.52 8.07 23.14
CA ALA A 297 -11.47 8.31 22.06
C ALA A 297 -10.86 7.95 20.70
N VAL A 298 -11.72 7.70 19.71
CA VAL A 298 -11.28 7.28 18.37
C VAL A 298 -12.02 8.01 17.27
N ALA A 299 -11.41 8.05 16.09
CA ALA A 299 -12.04 8.40 14.83
C ALA A 299 -11.68 7.32 13.80
N HIS A 300 -12.68 6.57 13.32
CA HIS A 300 -12.49 5.60 12.24
C HIS A 300 -12.56 6.29 10.89
N GLY A 301 -11.96 5.69 9.85
CA GLY A 301 -12.24 6.10 8.47
C GLY A 301 -13.73 6.04 8.14
N ASP A 302 -14.20 7.02 7.38
CA ASP A 302 -15.59 7.24 7.00
C ASP A 302 -16.03 6.43 5.77
N VAL A 303 -15.08 5.92 5.00
CA VAL A 303 -15.32 5.15 3.77
C VAL A 303 -14.97 3.68 3.98
N VAL A 304 -15.86 2.77 3.56
CA VAL A 304 -15.62 1.32 3.61
C VAL A 304 -15.01 0.84 2.30
N CYS A 305 -13.85 0.20 2.35
CA CYS A 305 -13.26 -0.53 1.23
C CYS A 305 -13.33 -2.03 1.50
N THR A 306 -14.23 -2.72 0.82
CA THR A 306 -14.36 -4.18 0.89
C THR A 306 -13.26 -4.89 0.10
N ASN A 307 -13.10 -6.20 0.31
CA ASN A 307 -12.24 -7.01 -0.55
C ASN A 307 -12.72 -7.01 -2.01
N GLU A 308 -14.03 -6.89 -2.29
CA GLU A 308 -14.54 -6.74 -3.65
C GLU A 308 -14.10 -5.42 -4.29
N ASP A 309 -14.07 -4.32 -3.53
CA ASP A 309 -13.55 -3.03 -4.01
C ASP A 309 -12.07 -3.14 -4.38
N LEU A 310 -11.28 -3.94 -3.65
CA LEU A 310 -9.90 -4.23 -4.02
C LEU A 310 -9.81 -4.97 -5.36
N ILE A 311 -10.68 -5.96 -5.59
CA ILE A 311 -10.71 -6.70 -6.87
C ILE A 311 -11.15 -5.78 -8.01
N ARG A 312 -12.17 -4.95 -7.79
CA ARG A 312 -12.69 -3.94 -8.73
C ARG A 312 -11.63 -2.90 -9.10
N ASN A 313 -10.74 -2.63 -8.16
CA ASN A 313 -9.57 -1.78 -8.30
C ASN A 313 -8.28 -2.57 -8.52
N SER A 314 -8.33 -3.76 -9.11
CA SER A 314 -7.10 -4.47 -9.43
C SER A 314 -6.27 -3.65 -10.43
N ALA A 315 -5.06 -3.28 -10.04
CA ALA A 315 -4.06 -2.80 -10.99
C ALA A 315 -3.59 -3.96 -11.88
N TYR A 316 -2.98 -3.66 -13.02
CA TYR A 316 -2.48 -4.65 -13.99
C TYR A 316 -1.50 -5.67 -13.39
N ASN A 317 -0.96 -5.38 -12.19
CA ASN A 317 -0.05 -6.19 -11.41
C ASN A 317 -0.72 -7.09 -10.36
N TRP A 318 -2.04 -7.08 -10.26
CA TRP A 318 -2.75 -7.88 -9.27
C TRP A 318 -2.70 -9.37 -9.62
N SER A 319 -2.54 -10.24 -8.61
CA SER A 319 -2.74 -11.69 -8.80
C SER A 319 -4.22 -12.02 -8.97
N ALA A 320 -4.56 -13.19 -9.50
CA ALA A 320 -5.96 -13.63 -9.66
C ALA A 320 -6.67 -13.96 -8.32
N MET A 321 -6.24 -13.38 -7.19
CA MET A 321 -6.82 -13.68 -5.89
C MET A 321 -8.25 -13.15 -5.80
N THR A 322 -9.15 -13.95 -5.23
CA THR A 322 -10.53 -13.57 -4.96
C THR A 322 -10.66 -12.79 -3.65
N ALA A 323 -11.82 -12.16 -3.44
CA ALA A 323 -12.13 -11.51 -2.16
C ALA A 323 -12.06 -12.50 -0.97
N ASP A 324 -12.53 -13.73 -1.16
CA ASP A 324 -12.50 -14.80 -0.15
C ASP A 324 -11.06 -15.23 0.19
N GLU A 325 -10.19 -15.31 -0.82
CA GLU A 325 -8.77 -15.65 -0.59
C GLU A 325 -8.05 -14.54 0.19
N VAL A 326 -8.39 -13.27 -0.05
CA VAL A 326 -7.89 -12.14 0.76
C VAL A 326 -8.35 -12.29 2.21
N THR A 327 -9.64 -12.58 2.44
CA THR A 327 -10.20 -12.83 3.78
C THR A 327 -9.49 -14.00 4.46
N ALA A 328 -9.37 -15.15 3.80
CA ALA A 328 -8.73 -16.33 4.38
C ALA A 328 -7.25 -16.09 4.75
N LYS A 329 -6.54 -15.34 3.91
CA LYS A 329 -5.10 -15.06 4.09
C LYS A 329 -4.80 -14.01 5.16
N THR A 330 -5.71 -13.06 5.38
CA THR A 330 -5.46 -11.89 6.23
C THR A 330 -6.36 -11.80 7.46
N GLY A 331 -7.53 -12.44 7.41
CA GLY A 331 -8.63 -12.22 8.32
C GLY A 331 -9.26 -10.83 8.21
N ILE A 332 -9.07 -10.14 7.08
CA ILE A 332 -9.61 -8.80 6.84
C ILE A 332 -10.70 -8.88 5.76
N GLU A 333 -11.91 -8.47 6.09
CA GLU A 333 -13.07 -8.46 5.20
C GLU A 333 -13.22 -7.09 4.52
N GLN A 334 -12.95 -6.03 5.27
CA GLN A 334 -12.99 -4.65 4.81
C GLN A 334 -11.98 -3.77 5.56
N ARG A 335 -11.63 -2.63 4.95
CA ARG A 335 -10.84 -1.57 5.58
C ARG A 335 -11.66 -0.30 5.71
N ARG A 336 -11.30 0.54 6.67
CA ARG A 336 -11.81 1.91 6.79
C ARG A 336 -10.80 2.86 6.15
N TYR A 337 -11.27 3.74 5.28
CA TYR A 337 -10.47 4.80 4.68
C TYR A 337 -11.07 6.16 4.97
N THR A 338 -10.23 7.19 4.91
CA THR A 338 -10.62 8.56 5.24
C THR A 338 -10.67 9.44 3.99
N SER A 339 -11.84 9.99 3.68
CA SER A 339 -12.01 10.96 2.58
C SER A 339 -11.44 12.34 2.94
N GLY A 340 -11.49 12.68 4.23
CA GLY A 340 -10.93 13.92 4.79
C GLY A 340 -9.41 13.98 4.85
N SER A 341 -8.90 15.05 5.46
CA SER A 341 -7.45 15.20 5.68
C SER A 341 -6.97 14.33 6.83
N PHE A 342 -5.70 13.91 6.76
CA PHE A 342 -4.99 13.24 7.84
C PHE A 342 -5.05 14.02 9.16
N SER A 343 -4.92 15.35 9.08
CA SER A 343 -4.92 16.25 10.23
C SER A 343 -6.30 16.31 10.91
N GLU A 344 -7.38 16.31 10.12
CA GLU A 344 -8.76 16.31 10.64
C GLU A 344 -9.10 15.00 11.35
N LEU A 345 -8.68 13.86 10.79
CA LEU A 345 -8.85 12.55 11.43
C LEU A 345 -8.21 12.51 12.84
N ALA A 346 -6.98 13.03 12.96
CA ALA A 346 -6.30 13.15 14.24
C ALA A 346 -7.02 14.10 15.20
N LEU A 347 -7.49 15.24 14.69
CA LEU A 347 -8.15 16.28 15.46
C LEU A 347 -9.51 15.81 16.01
N GLN A 348 -10.25 15.00 15.27
CA GLN A 348 -11.51 14.41 15.73
C GLN A 348 -11.30 13.52 16.95
N ALA A 349 -10.33 12.58 16.88
CA ALA A 349 -10.01 11.73 18.02
C ALA A 349 -9.50 12.56 19.22
N ALA A 350 -8.61 13.53 18.97
CA ALA A 350 -8.05 14.40 20.01
C ALA A 350 -9.13 15.23 20.73
N ARG A 351 -10.03 15.87 19.98
CA ARG A 351 -11.15 16.65 20.54
C ARG A 351 -12.06 15.78 21.40
N ALA A 352 -12.44 14.61 20.89
CA ALA A 352 -13.30 13.68 21.62
C ALA A 352 -12.63 13.17 22.92
N ALA A 353 -11.32 12.91 22.90
CA ALA A 353 -10.59 12.49 24.10
C ALA A 353 -10.50 13.60 25.15
N VAL A 354 -10.19 14.83 24.73
CA VAL A 354 -10.15 16.01 25.63
C VAL A 354 -11.52 16.30 26.23
N GLU A 355 -12.58 16.22 25.43
CA GLU A 355 -13.97 16.37 25.90
C GLU A 355 -14.35 15.28 26.89
N LYS A 356 -14.02 14.02 26.59
CA LYS A 356 -14.27 12.87 27.47
C LYS A 356 -13.54 12.98 28.80
N ALA A 357 -12.29 13.44 28.80
CA ALA A 357 -11.50 13.68 30.01
C ALA A 357 -11.97 14.90 30.79
N GLN A 358 -12.80 15.75 30.19
CA GLN A 358 -13.26 17.02 30.75
C GLN A 358 -12.11 17.98 31.13
N VAL A 359 -11.04 17.97 30.35
CA VAL A 359 -9.86 18.83 30.55
C VAL A 359 -9.89 20.02 29.58
N GLY A 360 -9.50 21.20 30.06
CA GLY A 360 -9.46 22.40 29.23
C GLY A 360 -8.14 22.53 28.46
N PRO A 361 -8.08 23.40 27.42
CA PRO A 361 -6.84 23.66 26.68
C PRO A 361 -5.69 24.17 27.55
N ALA A 362 -6.00 24.83 28.68
CA ALA A 362 -5.01 25.34 29.62
C ALA A 362 -4.40 24.26 30.54
N ASP A 363 -5.00 23.07 30.58
CA ASP A 363 -4.59 21.98 31.46
C ASP A 363 -3.57 21.06 30.77
N ILE A 364 -3.74 20.84 29.47
CA ILE A 364 -2.85 19.98 28.66
C ILE A 364 -1.41 20.50 28.70
N GLY A 365 -0.51 19.66 29.18
CA GLY A 365 0.90 19.98 29.33
C GLY A 365 1.78 19.54 28.16
N ALA A 366 1.37 18.52 27.40
CA ALA A 366 2.10 18.06 26.21
C ALA A 366 1.17 17.37 25.20
N VAL A 367 1.57 17.38 23.92
CA VAL A 367 0.88 16.66 22.83
C VAL A 367 1.88 15.78 22.10
N LEU A 368 1.66 14.47 22.10
CA LEU A 368 2.49 13.49 21.41
C LEU A 368 1.67 12.88 20.28
N VAL A 369 2.19 12.88 19.05
CA VAL A 369 1.55 12.19 17.93
C VAL A 369 2.41 11.00 17.50
N CYS A 370 1.87 9.80 17.55
CA CYS A 370 2.50 8.60 17.00
C CYS A 370 1.95 8.37 15.59
N THR A 371 2.80 8.50 14.57
CA THR A 371 2.39 8.29 13.18
C THR A 371 3.58 7.96 12.29
N CYS A 372 3.36 7.13 11.27
CA CYS A 372 4.30 6.95 10.18
C CYS A 372 3.71 7.34 8.83
N THR A 373 2.62 8.10 8.78
CA THR A 373 1.92 8.48 7.54
C THR A 373 1.71 9.98 7.37
N SER A 374 2.42 10.80 8.14
CA SER A 374 2.38 12.27 8.02
C SER A 374 2.52 12.72 6.56
N ASP A 375 1.73 13.73 6.18
CA ASP A 375 1.78 14.38 4.88
C ASP A 375 2.80 15.53 4.84
N ARG A 376 3.39 15.89 5.98
CA ARG A 376 4.37 16.98 6.14
C ARG A 376 5.56 16.55 6.99
N LEU A 377 6.73 17.11 6.67
CA LEU A 377 7.92 17.00 7.53
C LEU A 377 7.92 18.07 8.64
N ILE A 378 7.53 19.30 8.29
CA ILE A 378 7.35 20.42 9.21
C ILE A 378 6.14 21.27 8.77
N PRO A 379 5.35 21.83 9.70
CA PRO A 379 5.37 21.61 11.15
C PRO A 379 4.90 20.19 11.55
N SER A 380 5.13 19.81 12.80
CA SER A 380 4.62 18.54 13.35
C SER A 380 3.10 18.57 13.49
N LEU A 381 2.45 17.41 13.38
CA LEU A 381 1.01 17.30 13.63
C LEU A 381 0.69 17.65 15.09
N ALA A 382 1.53 17.29 16.05
CA ALA A 382 1.33 17.64 17.45
C ALA A 382 1.22 19.15 17.70
N THR A 383 2.04 19.96 17.02
CA THR A 383 1.98 21.43 17.13
C THR A 383 0.76 21.99 16.41
N TYR A 384 0.38 21.41 15.27
CA TYR A 384 -0.88 21.71 14.60
C TYR A 384 -2.09 21.46 15.53
N LEU A 385 -2.18 20.28 16.14
CA LEU A 385 -3.25 19.94 17.08
C LEU A 385 -3.28 20.88 18.29
N SER A 386 -2.12 21.29 18.80
CA SER A 386 -2.05 22.27 19.90
C SER A 386 -2.76 23.58 19.51
N GLY A 387 -2.51 24.09 18.29
CA GLY A 387 -3.20 25.27 17.76
C GLY A 387 -4.70 25.05 17.57
N GLU A 388 -5.10 23.93 16.93
CA GLU A 388 -6.50 23.61 16.63
C GLU A 388 -7.37 23.28 17.85
N LEU A 389 -6.74 22.92 18.98
CA LEU A 389 -7.36 22.70 20.28
C LEU A 389 -7.35 23.97 21.17
N GLY A 390 -6.78 25.08 20.69
CA GLY A 390 -6.68 26.33 21.45
C GLY A 390 -5.66 26.29 22.60
N ILE A 391 -4.68 25.39 22.54
CA ILE A 391 -3.62 25.26 23.54
C ILE A 391 -2.55 26.31 23.23
N ALA A 392 -2.52 27.39 24.01
CA ALA A 392 -1.61 28.50 23.77
C ALA A 392 -0.13 28.13 23.94
N GLN A 393 0.18 27.22 24.86
CA GLN A 393 1.53 26.76 25.12
C GLN A 393 1.51 25.37 25.79
N THR A 394 2.30 24.44 25.25
CA THR A 394 2.65 23.17 25.90
C THR A 394 4.09 23.20 26.38
N HIS A 395 4.47 22.25 27.24
CA HIS A 395 5.87 21.97 27.56
C HIS A 395 6.58 21.30 26.39
N ALA A 396 5.91 20.35 25.72
CA ALA A 396 6.43 19.63 24.56
C ALA A 396 5.29 19.24 23.61
N SER A 397 5.47 19.49 22.32
CA SER A 397 4.58 18.97 21.26
C SER A 397 5.40 18.45 20.08
N PHE A 398 5.38 17.14 19.83
CA PHE A 398 6.17 16.53 18.77
C PHE A 398 5.55 15.22 18.24
N ASP A 399 6.01 14.84 17.05
CA ASP A 399 5.61 13.58 16.41
C ASP A 399 6.69 12.51 16.64
N LEU A 400 6.26 11.27 16.86
CA LEU A 400 7.05 10.07 17.10
C LEU A 400 6.83 9.08 15.95
N VAL A 401 7.92 8.69 15.29
CA VAL A 401 7.88 7.66 14.25
C VAL A 401 8.38 6.33 14.82
N ALA A 402 7.46 5.54 15.34
CA ALA A 402 7.68 4.16 15.79
C ALA A 402 6.73 3.17 15.11
N ALA A 403 6.24 3.52 13.91
CA ALA A 403 5.34 2.72 13.09
C ALA A 403 4.24 2.03 13.93
N CYS A 404 4.04 0.72 13.74
CA CYS A 404 3.00 -0.04 14.42
C CYS A 404 3.23 -0.21 15.93
N ALA A 405 4.42 0.12 16.45
CA ALA A 405 4.71 0.17 17.89
C ALA A 405 4.48 1.57 18.48
N GLY A 406 3.77 2.45 17.77
CA GLY A 406 3.51 3.83 18.19
C GLY A 406 2.90 3.94 19.60
N LEU A 407 1.86 3.16 19.92
CA LEU A 407 1.20 3.24 21.23
C LEU A 407 2.16 3.03 22.42
N PRO A 408 2.89 1.90 22.55
CA PRO A 408 3.78 1.71 23.70
C PRO A 408 4.90 2.76 23.77
N TYR A 409 5.40 3.23 22.63
CA TYR A 409 6.37 4.34 22.59
C TYR A 409 5.76 5.65 23.10
N GLY A 410 4.56 6.01 22.62
CA GLY A 410 3.84 7.21 23.05
C GLY A 410 3.51 7.20 24.54
N LEU A 411 3.06 6.05 25.08
CA LEU A 411 2.77 5.89 26.50
C LEU A 411 4.04 5.95 27.38
N ALA A 412 5.15 5.39 26.91
CA ALA A 412 6.44 5.50 27.59
C ALA A 412 6.93 6.96 27.67
N GLU A 413 6.85 7.70 26.57
CA GLU A 413 7.22 9.12 26.56
C GLU A 413 6.24 9.97 27.40
N ALA A 414 4.94 9.72 27.35
CA ALA A 414 3.97 10.40 28.18
C ALA A 414 4.24 10.18 29.68
N THR A 415 4.52 8.94 30.09
CA THR A 415 4.86 8.58 31.47
C THR A 415 6.13 9.30 31.96
N ARG A 416 7.16 9.42 31.11
CA ARG A 416 8.40 10.15 31.41
C ARG A 416 8.16 11.65 31.51
N ILE A 417 7.40 12.23 30.58
CA ILE A 417 7.08 13.67 30.58
C ILE A 417 6.24 14.06 31.81
N LEU A 418 5.28 13.21 32.21
CA LEU A 418 4.43 13.43 33.39
C LEU A 418 5.23 13.66 34.67
N GLN A 419 6.41 13.05 34.81
CA GLN A 419 7.29 13.24 35.98
C GLN A 419 7.71 14.70 36.14
N GLN A 420 7.86 15.43 35.03
CA GLN A 420 8.33 16.81 35.03
C GLN A 420 7.18 17.81 35.12
N ILE A 421 6.12 17.60 34.33
CA ILE A 421 5.10 18.63 34.12
C ILE A 421 3.86 18.48 35.00
N ARG A 422 3.58 17.27 35.51
CA ARG A 422 2.41 16.95 36.35
C ARG A 422 1.10 17.53 35.80
N ARG A 423 0.91 17.40 34.49
CA ARG A 423 -0.22 17.90 33.70
C ARG A 423 -0.58 16.86 32.64
N PRO A 424 -1.86 16.74 32.25
CA PRO A 424 -2.29 15.78 31.26
C PRO A 424 -1.48 15.85 29.95
N VAL A 425 -1.11 14.68 29.45
CA VAL A 425 -0.43 14.50 28.15
C VAL A 425 -1.43 13.90 27.18
N LEU A 426 -1.66 14.58 26.06
CA LEU A 426 -2.48 14.06 24.97
C LEU A 426 -1.60 13.19 24.06
N VAL A 427 -1.88 11.89 23.97
CA VAL A 427 -1.20 10.96 23.09
C VAL A 427 -2.14 10.58 21.95
N VAL A 428 -1.79 10.92 20.71
CA VAL A 428 -2.60 10.65 19.52
C VAL A 428 -1.88 9.64 18.63
N CYS A 429 -2.47 8.47 18.41
CA CYS A 429 -2.04 7.55 17.37
C CYS A 429 -2.91 7.77 16.14
N VAL A 430 -2.32 8.04 14.97
CA VAL A 430 -3.10 8.30 13.76
C VAL A 430 -2.39 7.82 12.51
N GLU A 431 -3.15 7.18 11.62
CA GLU A 431 -2.66 6.73 10.34
C GLU A 431 -3.66 6.95 9.22
N LYS A 432 -3.15 7.39 8.07
CA LYS A 432 -3.88 7.47 6.81
C LYS A 432 -3.09 6.78 5.70
N PHE A 433 -3.10 5.44 5.71
CA PHE A 433 -2.39 4.64 4.71
C PHE A 433 -3.07 4.65 3.34
N SER A 434 -4.35 5.00 3.24
CA SER A 434 -5.03 5.14 1.94
C SER A 434 -4.30 6.09 0.99
N ASP A 435 -3.56 7.09 1.50
CA ASP A 435 -2.73 8.00 0.72
C ASP A 435 -1.34 7.42 0.36
N LYS A 436 -0.95 6.31 0.99
CA LYS A 436 0.40 5.70 0.90
C LYS A 436 0.43 4.38 0.15
N ILE A 437 -0.73 3.76 -0.04
CA ILE A 437 -0.90 2.50 -0.77
C ILE A 437 -0.90 2.80 -2.27
N GLY A 438 0.03 2.19 -2.99
CA GLY A 438 0.02 2.12 -4.45
C GLY A 438 -0.51 0.78 -4.95
N SER A 439 0.00 0.35 -6.10
CA SER A 439 -0.33 -0.94 -6.72
C SER A 439 0.27 -2.16 -5.99
N VAL A 440 0.96 -1.96 -4.87
CA VAL A 440 1.67 -3.00 -4.10
C VAL A 440 0.69 -3.91 -3.38
N ARG A 441 0.55 -5.14 -3.88
CA ARG A 441 -0.46 -6.12 -3.42
C ARG A 441 -0.47 -6.37 -1.90
N PRO A 442 0.65 -6.76 -1.24
CA PRO A 442 0.62 -7.03 0.21
C PRO A 442 0.06 -5.88 1.03
N SER A 443 0.56 -4.67 0.81
CA SER A 443 0.17 -3.46 1.53
C SER A 443 -1.31 -3.14 1.33
N ARG A 444 -1.80 -3.25 0.10
CA ARG A 444 -3.18 -2.96 -0.24
C ARG A 444 -4.19 -3.89 0.43
N MET A 445 -3.81 -5.14 0.64
CA MET A 445 -4.67 -6.09 1.33
C MET A 445 -4.75 -5.84 2.84
N ILE A 446 -3.89 -5.03 3.44
CA ILE A 446 -3.82 -4.99 4.91
C ILE A 446 -4.13 -3.61 5.50
N PHE A 447 -3.64 -2.53 4.91
CA PHE A 447 -3.68 -1.24 5.60
C PHE A 447 -5.05 -0.56 5.53
N GLY A 448 -5.40 0.11 6.63
CA GLY A 448 -6.57 0.94 6.83
C GLY A 448 -6.19 2.27 7.49
N ASP A 449 -7.17 3.15 7.64
CA ASP A 449 -7.02 4.47 8.24
C ASP A 449 -7.76 4.53 9.59
N GLY A 450 -7.25 5.34 10.49
CA GLY A 450 -7.91 5.64 11.76
C GLY A 450 -7.03 6.45 12.71
N ALA A 451 -7.68 7.06 13.68
CA ALA A 451 -7.03 7.76 14.79
C ALA A 451 -7.60 7.30 16.12
N ALA A 452 -6.75 7.35 17.14
CA ALA A 452 -7.14 7.23 18.53
C ALA A 452 -6.35 8.22 19.36
N ALA A 453 -6.98 8.79 20.38
CA ALA A 453 -6.34 9.71 21.30
C ALA A 453 -6.60 9.29 22.74
N LEU A 454 -5.54 9.33 23.54
CA LEU A 454 -5.56 9.09 24.97
C LEU A 454 -5.17 10.36 25.71
N VAL A 455 -5.89 10.68 26.78
CA VAL A 455 -5.45 11.69 27.75
C VAL A 455 -4.83 10.96 28.93
N VAL A 456 -3.52 11.11 29.13
CA VAL A 456 -2.78 10.50 30.23
C VAL A 456 -2.51 11.56 31.29
N GLY A 457 -3.25 11.48 32.38
CA GLY A 457 -3.18 12.40 33.51
C GLY A 457 -2.32 11.89 34.66
N VAL A 458 -2.42 12.58 35.79
CA VAL A 458 -1.76 12.23 37.05
C VAL A 458 -2.75 11.49 37.94
N ALA A 459 -2.41 10.28 38.36
CA ALA A 459 -3.22 9.54 39.31
C ALA A 459 -3.29 10.29 40.66
N PRO A 460 -4.41 10.21 41.39
CA PRO A 460 -4.51 10.75 42.74
C PRO A 460 -3.37 10.23 43.64
N GLU A 461 -2.96 11.03 44.61
CA GLU A 461 -1.90 10.63 45.55
C GLU A 461 -2.24 9.31 46.25
N GLY A 462 -1.33 8.34 46.16
CA GLY A 462 -1.50 7.00 46.74
C GLY A 462 -2.36 6.03 45.90
N ALA A 463 -2.88 6.45 44.74
CA ALA A 463 -3.53 5.53 43.81
C ALA A 463 -2.50 4.78 42.95
N GLU A 464 -2.83 3.54 42.60
CA GLU A 464 -2.08 2.76 41.60
C GLU A 464 -2.24 3.40 40.20
N PRO A 465 -1.24 3.26 39.32
CA PRO A 465 -1.34 3.74 37.95
C PRO A 465 -2.25 2.84 37.10
N ASP A 466 -2.84 3.43 36.06
CA ASP A 466 -3.52 2.64 35.03
C ASP A 466 -2.53 1.99 34.06
N ILE A 467 -1.33 2.57 33.89
CA ILE A 467 -0.25 1.97 33.09
C ILE A 467 0.71 1.29 34.06
N GLU A 468 0.68 -0.04 34.15
CA GLU A 468 1.40 -0.80 35.17
C GLU A 468 2.82 -1.20 34.71
N TYR A 469 2.96 -1.66 33.47
CA TYR A 469 4.25 -2.03 32.88
C TYR A 469 4.38 -1.53 31.45
N LEU A 470 5.61 -1.16 31.08
CA LEU A 470 5.96 -0.73 29.74
C LEU A 470 7.27 -1.37 29.28
N GLN A 471 7.36 -1.63 27.98
CA GLN A 471 8.63 -1.93 27.35
C GLN A 471 8.66 -1.47 25.90
N THR A 472 9.83 -1.04 25.43
CA THR A 472 10.07 -0.63 24.04
C THR A 472 11.40 -1.20 23.54
N TYR A 473 11.40 -1.75 22.34
CA TYR A 473 12.56 -2.31 21.66
C TYR A 473 12.72 -1.67 20.28
N ALA A 474 13.97 -1.61 19.82
CA ALA A 474 14.31 -1.18 18.49
C ALA A 474 15.44 -2.04 17.92
N SER A 475 15.49 -2.09 16.59
CA SER A 475 16.46 -2.82 15.79
C SER A 475 16.34 -4.35 15.84
N GLY A 476 17.17 -5.01 15.04
CA GLY A 476 17.19 -6.46 14.85
C GLY A 476 18.03 -6.82 13.62
N PRO A 477 17.87 -8.03 13.08
CA PRO A 477 18.44 -8.39 11.79
C PRO A 477 18.08 -7.35 10.72
N THR A 478 19.03 -6.98 9.85
CA THR A 478 18.81 -5.96 8.80
C THR A 478 17.66 -6.31 7.85
N SER A 479 17.39 -7.60 7.64
CA SER A 479 16.24 -8.09 6.88
C SER A 479 14.91 -7.73 7.55
N GLU A 480 14.81 -7.86 8.86
CA GLU A 480 13.61 -7.48 9.63
C GLU A 480 13.47 -5.96 9.73
N VAL A 481 14.59 -5.24 9.86
CA VAL A 481 14.62 -3.76 9.85
C VAL A 481 14.00 -3.18 8.59
N ASN A 482 14.36 -3.75 7.44
CA ASN A 482 13.88 -3.34 6.11
C ASN A 482 12.68 -4.17 5.62
N SER A 483 11.95 -4.83 6.52
CA SER A 483 10.80 -5.68 6.16
C SER A 483 9.54 -4.89 5.79
N ILE A 484 9.47 -3.61 6.18
CA ILE A 484 8.44 -2.67 5.74
C ILE A 484 9.14 -1.35 5.42
N ILE A 485 8.97 -0.84 4.19
CA ILE A 485 9.66 0.36 3.71
C ILE A 485 8.65 1.34 3.15
N TRP A 486 8.76 2.59 3.60
CA TRP A 486 8.04 3.73 3.04
C TRP A 486 8.80 5.06 3.28
N PRO A 487 8.95 5.93 2.27
CA PRO A 487 8.73 5.65 0.85
C PRO A 487 9.72 4.61 0.34
N ASN A 488 9.27 3.74 -0.57
CA ASN A 488 10.14 2.76 -1.23
C ASN A 488 10.32 3.09 -2.73
N PRO A 489 11.48 3.64 -3.14
CA PRO A 489 11.80 3.91 -4.54
C PRO A 489 11.57 2.76 -5.51
N ASP A 490 11.82 1.53 -5.05
CA ASP A 490 11.64 0.35 -5.90
C ASP A 490 10.15 0.09 -6.19
N PHE A 491 9.24 0.67 -5.41
CA PHE A 491 7.79 0.47 -5.47
C PHE A 491 7.06 1.78 -5.74
N ASP A 492 7.63 2.66 -6.56
CA ASP A 492 7.02 3.96 -6.87
C ASP A 492 6.67 4.77 -5.60
N ASN A 493 7.57 4.70 -4.61
CA ASN A 493 7.42 5.26 -3.28
C ASN A 493 6.20 4.75 -2.48
N ALA A 494 5.47 3.75 -2.97
CA ALA A 494 4.38 3.12 -2.24
C ALA A 494 4.90 2.33 -1.04
N ILE A 495 4.09 2.27 0.02
CA ILE A 495 4.43 1.45 1.18
C ILE A 495 4.54 -0.02 0.76
N THR A 496 5.61 -0.66 1.21
CA THR A 496 5.97 -2.02 0.79
C THR A 496 6.13 -2.91 2.01
N VAL A 497 5.62 -4.13 1.91
CA VAL A 497 5.68 -5.15 2.97
C VAL A 497 6.31 -6.43 2.43
N TYR A 498 7.43 -6.85 3.03
CA TYR A 498 8.11 -8.12 2.77
C TYR A 498 7.61 -9.17 3.77
N GLY A 499 6.60 -9.94 3.33
CA GLY A 499 5.81 -10.82 4.19
C GLY A 499 6.61 -11.83 5.03
N PRO A 500 7.57 -12.59 4.47
CA PRO A 500 8.38 -13.54 5.23
C PRO A 500 9.17 -12.88 6.36
N GLU A 501 9.81 -11.76 6.09
CA GLU A 501 10.61 -11.00 7.05
C GLU A 501 9.72 -10.38 8.13
N VAL A 502 8.54 -9.86 7.77
CA VAL A 502 7.55 -9.37 8.74
C VAL A 502 7.05 -10.50 9.65
N LYS A 503 6.84 -11.71 9.12
CA LYS A 503 6.43 -12.86 9.92
C LYS A 503 7.53 -13.30 10.90
N SER A 504 8.80 -13.28 10.48
CA SER A 504 9.96 -13.51 11.35
C SER A 504 10.01 -12.50 12.48
N LEU A 505 9.94 -11.21 12.12
CA LEU A 505 9.92 -10.08 13.04
C LEU A 505 8.82 -10.21 14.10
N ALA A 506 7.58 -10.41 13.66
CA ALA A 506 6.42 -10.51 14.54
C ALA A 506 6.55 -11.71 15.50
N GLY A 507 7.00 -12.86 15.00
CA GLY A 507 7.20 -14.05 15.80
C GLY A 507 8.25 -13.84 16.89
N ARG A 508 9.41 -13.28 16.53
CA ARG A 508 10.50 -13.00 17.47
C ARG A 508 10.06 -12.10 18.62
N TYR A 509 9.44 -10.96 18.30
CA TYR A 509 9.02 -10.01 19.33
C TYR A 509 7.85 -10.51 20.16
N LEU A 510 6.87 -11.19 19.57
CA LEU A 510 5.76 -11.74 20.35
C LEU A 510 6.22 -12.77 21.37
N THR A 511 7.13 -13.67 21.00
CA THR A 511 7.76 -14.61 21.95
C THR A 511 8.51 -13.87 23.05
N GLN A 512 9.37 -12.91 22.69
CA GLN A 512 10.14 -12.14 23.67
C GLN A 512 9.23 -11.43 24.70
N MET A 513 8.19 -10.73 24.25
CA MET A 513 7.30 -9.99 25.15
C MET A 513 6.50 -10.93 26.07
N LEU A 514 6.03 -12.06 25.55
CA LEU A 514 5.30 -13.04 26.36
C LEU A 514 6.20 -13.67 27.41
N ASP A 515 7.46 -13.96 27.09
CA ASP A 515 8.43 -14.49 28.06
C ASP A 515 8.75 -13.45 29.15
N GLU A 516 8.89 -12.17 28.78
CA GLU A 516 9.08 -11.08 29.75
C GLU A 516 7.87 -10.94 30.68
N VAL A 517 6.64 -10.94 30.15
CA VAL A 517 5.41 -10.85 30.96
C VAL A 517 5.23 -12.08 31.85
N ARG A 518 5.59 -13.29 31.39
CA ARG A 518 5.56 -14.51 32.22
C ARG A 518 6.58 -14.49 33.36
N ALA A 519 7.71 -13.84 33.17
CA ALA A 519 8.76 -13.77 34.18
C ALA A 519 8.44 -12.74 35.28
N LEU A 520 7.52 -11.82 35.04
CA LEU A 520 7.06 -10.84 36.03
C LEU A 520 6.10 -11.49 37.04
N PRO A 521 6.18 -11.11 38.33
CA PRO A 521 5.28 -11.63 39.34
C PRO A 521 3.84 -11.20 39.08
N GLY A 522 2.88 -12.05 39.45
CA GLY A 522 1.47 -11.68 39.52
C GLY A 522 1.24 -10.44 40.40
N LEU A 523 0.24 -9.66 40.04
CA LEU A 523 -0.20 -8.47 40.78
C LEU A 523 -1.40 -8.75 41.68
N ASP A 524 -2.25 -9.71 41.28
CA ASP A 524 -3.50 -10.02 41.98
C ASP A 524 -3.47 -11.46 42.52
N LYS A 525 -4.00 -12.43 41.74
CA LYS A 525 -4.14 -13.83 42.19
C LYS A 525 -3.22 -14.79 41.43
N GLY A 526 -2.68 -14.36 40.30
CA GLY A 526 -1.80 -15.12 39.44
C GLY A 526 -0.42 -15.37 40.03
N GLU A 527 0.25 -16.41 39.53
CA GLU A 527 1.66 -16.68 39.85
C GLU A 527 2.57 -15.76 39.01
N SER A 528 2.18 -15.51 37.76
CA SER A 528 2.82 -14.58 36.84
C SER A 528 1.89 -13.43 36.45
N LEU A 529 2.46 -12.33 35.95
CA LEU A 529 1.67 -11.22 35.41
C LEU A 529 0.76 -11.68 34.26
N LEU A 530 1.19 -12.67 33.45
CA LEU A 530 0.39 -13.20 32.35
C LEU A 530 -0.93 -13.85 32.83
N ASP A 531 -0.93 -14.43 34.03
CA ASP A 531 -2.12 -15.07 34.63
C ASP A 531 -3.17 -14.04 35.05
N ASP A 532 -2.72 -12.81 35.35
CA ASP A 532 -3.56 -11.69 35.76
C ASP A 532 -4.00 -10.79 34.57
N ILE A 533 -3.65 -11.16 33.34
CA ILE A 533 -4.13 -10.46 32.13
C ILE A 533 -5.53 -10.97 31.75
N ASP A 534 -6.51 -10.08 31.73
CA ASP A 534 -7.88 -10.41 31.34
C ASP A 534 -8.03 -10.49 29.82
N LEU A 535 -7.38 -9.59 29.09
CA LEU A 535 -7.49 -9.48 27.63
C LEU A 535 -6.15 -9.17 26.97
N VAL A 536 -5.87 -9.80 25.84
CA VAL A 536 -4.72 -9.47 24.99
C VAL A 536 -5.22 -8.76 23.74
N VAL A 537 -4.78 -7.52 23.55
CA VAL A 537 -5.11 -6.71 22.38
C VAL A 537 -3.84 -6.47 21.57
N PRO A 538 -3.45 -7.40 20.68
CA PRO A 538 -2.22 -7.26 19.91
C PRO A 538 -2.37 -6.19 18.83
N HIS A 539 -1.24 -5.76 18.27
CA HIS A 539 -1.25 -5.00 17.03
C HIS A 539 -2.02 -5.76 15.92
N GLN A 540 -2.96 -5.05 15.31
CA GLN A 540 -3.87 -5.56 14.28
C GLN A 540 -3.17 -5.59 12.90
N ALA A 541 -2.21 -6.50 12.71
CA ALA A 541 -1.43 -6.61 11.47
C ALA A 541 -2.07 -7.52 10.41
N ASN A 542 -2.36 -8.76 10.81
CA ASN A 542 -2.93 -9.84 10.02
C ASN A 542 -3.43 -10.89 11.01
N LYS A 543 -4.76 -11.06 11.13
CA LYS A 543 -5.36 -11.90 12.17
C LYS A 543 -4.87 -13.34 12.10
N THR A 544 -4.88 -13.93 10.90
CA THR A 544 -4.44 -15.32 10.67
C THR A 544 -3.00 -15.54 11.15
N MET A 545 -2.09 -14.62 10.79
CA MET A 545 -0.70 -14.68 11.21
C MET A 545 -0.54 -14.53 12.73
N ILE A 546 -1.25 -13.61 13.37
CA ILE A 546 -1.12 -13.37 14.80
C ILE A 546 -1.68 -14.52 15.62
N ILE A 547 -2.81 -15.10 15.23
CA ILE A 547 -3.36 -16.29 15.90
C ILE A 547 -2.34 -17.45 15.85
N ASP A 548 -1.76 -17.71 14.67
CA ASP A 548 -0.75 -18.76 14.50
C ASP A 548 0.49 -18.54 15.38
N LEU A 549 0.98 -17.30 15.46
CA LEU A 549 2.16 -16.95 16.26
C LEU A 549 1.87 -16.97 17.76
N ALA A 550 0.71 -16.47 18.18
CA ALA A 550 0.27 -16.49 19.58
C ALA A 550 0.10 -17.92 20.10
N ALA A 551 -0.51 -18.80 19.31
CA ALA A 551 -0.65 -20.22 19.66
C ALA A 551 0.71 -20.90 19.85
N LYS A 552 1.68 -20.63 18.95
CA LYS A 552 3.06 -21.14 19.07
C LYS A 552 3.79 -20.60 20.30
N ALA A 553 3.46 -19.37 20.71
CA ALA A 553 4.01 -18.76 21.91
C ALA A 553 3.24 -19.14 23.19
N GLY A 554 2.24 -20.04 23.12
CA GLY A 554 1.50 -20.55 24.28
C GLY A 554 0.38 -19.65 24.79
N LEU A 555 -0.17 -18.77 23.94
CA LEU A 555 -1.33 -17.94 24.24
C LEU A 555 -2.57 -18.48 23.52
N ALA A 556 -3.67 -18.68 24.26
CA ALA A 556 -4.93 -19.17 23.71
C ALA A 556 -5.65 -18.08 22.89
N ALA A 557 -6.28 -18.49 21.78
CA ALA A 557 -6.88 -17.57 20.83
C ALA A 557 -8.13 -16.84 21.36
N ASP A 558 -8.81 -17.41 22.35
CA ASP A 558 -9.99 -16.84 23.02
C ASP A 558 -9.65 -15.66 23.96
N ARG A 559 -8.37 -15.49 24.32
CA ARG A 559 -7.87 -14.33 25.07
C ARG A 559 -7.51 -13.14 24.17
N LEU A 560 -7.58 -13.31 22.84
CA LEU A 560 -7.21 -12.28 21.87
C LEU A 560 -8.45 -11.54 21.35
N TYR A 561 -8.40 -10.21 21.34
CA TYR A 561 -9.41 -9.40 20.65
C TYR A 561 -8.89 -8.87 19.31
N PHE A 562 -9.75 -8.94 18.29
CA PHE A 562 -9.50 -8.39 16.96
C PHE A 562 -10.70 -7.58 16.48
N ASN A 563 -10.42 -6.42 15.86
CA ASN A 563 -11.38 -5.66 15.05
C ASN A 563 -10.89 -5.47 13.60
N ILE A 564 -9.71 -6.03 13.28
CA ILE A 564 -9.03 -5.88 11.98
C ILE A 564 -9.91 -6.31 10.81
N GLU A 565 -10.84 -7.25 11.02
CA GLU A 565 -11.85 -7.72 10.07
C GLU A 565 -12.59 -6.56 9.41
N LYS A 566 -12.89 -5.53 10.22
CA LYS A 566 -13.76 -4.40 9.85
C LYS A 566 -13.02 -3.07 9.66
N VAL A 567 -11.77 -3.00 10.10
CA VAL A 567 -10.97 -1.76 10.14
C VAL A 567 -9.74 -1.83 9.24
N GLY A 568 -9.14 -3.01 9.09
CA GLY A 568 -7.79 -3.18 8.54
C GLY A 568 -6.71 -2.78 9.55
N ASN A 569 -5.46 -2.77 9.07
CA ASN A 569 -4.28 -2.39 9.84
C ASN A 569 -4.09 -0.87 9.82
N ALA A 570 -4.42 -0.21 10.92
CA ALA A 570 -4.21 1.23 11.15
C ALA A 570 -2.92 1.52 11.94
N SER A 571 -1.87 0.70 11.77
CA SER A 571 -0.54 0.79 12.40
C SER A 571 -0.58 1.22 13.88
N SER A 572 -0.10 2.42 14.21
CA SER A 572 -0.04 2.93 15.59
C SER A 572 -1.41 3.05 16.26
N ALA A 573 -2.48 3.29 15.49
CA ALA A 573 -3.85 3.42 15.96
C ALA A 573 -4.55 2.06 16.14
N SER A 574 -4.00 0.97 15.60
CA SER A 574 -4.64 -0.36 15.63
C SER A 574 -5.01 -0.85 17.02
N ILE A 575 -4.08 -0.77 17.98
CA ILE A 575 -4.32 -1.25 19.35
C ILE A 575 -5.40 -0.40 20.05
N PRO A 576 -5.28 0.95 20.13
CA PRO A 576 -6.28 1.74 20.83
C PRO A 576 -7.66 1.73 20.14
N LEU A 577 -7.72 1.61 18.80
CA LEU A 577 -8.98 1.36 18.08
C LEU A 577 -9.63 0.03 18.51
N ALA A 578 -8.83 -1.03 18.64
CA ALA A 578 -9.32 -2.33 19.07
C ALA A 578 -9.79 -2.33 20.54
N ILE A 579 -9.11 -1.62 21.44
CA ILE A 579 -9.57 -1.45 22.84
C ILE A 579 -10.91 -0.71 22.88
N HIS A 580 -11.04 0.37 22.13
CA HIS A 580 -12.29 1.11 22.03
C HIS A 580 -13.42 0.21 21.50
N ASP A 581 -13.16 -0.53 20.43
CA ASP A 581 -14.14 -1.43 19.84
C ASP A 581 -14.50 -2.60 20.76
N ALA A 582 -13.58 -3.10 21.58
CA ALA A 582 -13.86 -4.12 22.57
C ALA A 582 -14.85 -3.62 23.65
N VAL A 583 -14.78 -2.34 24.05
CA VAL A 583 -15.79 -1.73 24.93
C VAL A 583 -17.13 -1.57 24.18
N ARG A 584 -17.10 -1.01 22.97
CA ARG A 584 -18.32 -0.84 22.14
C ARG A 584 -19.06 -2.16 21.91
N ASP A 585 -18.32 -3.23 21.65
CA ASP A 585 -18.84 -4.55 21.33
C ASP A 585 -19.24 -5.35 22.58
N GLY A 586 -19.07 -4.79 23.79
CA GLY A 586 -19.45 -5.40 25.06
C GLY A 586 -18.52 -6.52 25.52
N VAL A 587 -17.30 -6.60 24.97
CA VAL A 587 -16.25 -7.52 25.46
C VAL A 587 -15.65 -7.01 26.76
N ILE A 588 -15.46 -5.68 26.87
CA ILE A 588 -15.01 -5.02 28.09
C ILE A 588 -16.22 -4.31 28.73
N THR A 589 -16.74 -4.86 29.83
CA THR A 589 -17.91 -4.33 30.54
C THR A 589 -17.60 -3.86 31.96
N GLU A 590 -16.41 -4.17 32.45
CA GLU A 590 -15.86 -3.76 33.74
C GLU A 590 -14.36 -3.45 33.59
N PRO A 591 -13.70 -2.87 34.61
CA PRO A 591 -12.27 -2.61 34.54
C PRO A 591 -11.45 -3.89 34.34
N VAL A 592 -10.64 -3.94 33.27
CA VAL A 592 -9.83 -5.11 32.89
C VAL A 592 -8.36 -4.74 32.74
N ARG A 593 -7.47 -5.70 32.99
CA ARG A 593 -6.04 -5.62 32.69
C ARG A 593 -5.76 -6.12 31.28
N ILE A 594 -5.23 -5.23 30.44
CA ILE A 594 -4.93 -5.49 29.04
C ILE A 594 -3.42 -5.62 28.85
N PHE A 595 -3.00 -6.67 28.14
CA PHE A 595 -1.67 -6.76 27.54
C PHE A 595 -1.76 -6.35 26.06
N ALA A 596 -1.01 -5.30 25.69
CA ALA A 596 -1.06 -4.69 24.37
C ALA A 596 0.29 -4.74 23.64
N PRO A 597 0.66 -5.89 23.02
CA PRO A 597 1.91 -6.02 22.28
C PRO A 597 1.84 -5.40 20.87
N GLY A 598 2.81 -4.57 20.52
CA GLY A 598 2.95 -3.93 19.20
C GLY A 598 4.33 -4.14 18.57
N PHE A 599 4.38 -4.28 17.25
CA PHE A 599 5.61 -4.49 16.46
C PHE A 599 5.41 -3.99 15.03
N GLY A 600 6.46 -3.43 14.42
CA GLY A 600 6.40 -2.85 13.07
C GLY A 600 7.76 -2.47 12.47
N ALA A 601 7.70 -1.68 11.39
CA ALA A 601 8.86 -1.23 10.60
C ALA A 601 9.97 -0.58 11.45
N GLY A 602 11.25 -0.87 11.16
CA GLY A 602 12.38 -0.20 11.84
C GLY A 602 13.57 -1.09 12.25
N ALA A 603 13.43 -2.34 12.72
CA ALA A 603 12.25 -2.92 13.32
C ALA A 603 12.06 -2.31 14.71
N VAL A 604 10.82 -2.02 15.10
CA VAL A 604 10.49 -1.55 16.44
C VAL A 604 9.38 -2.39 17.01
N ALA A 605 9.36 -2.51 18.33
CA ALA A 605 8.33 -3.24 19.04
C ALA A 605 8.20 -2.72 20.47
N GLY A 606 7.14 -3.07 21.16
CA GLY A 606 6.95 -2.75 22.56
C GLY A 606 5.63 -3.28 23.07
N TYR A 607 5.39 -3.16 24.37
CA TYR A 607 4.10 -3.46 24.95
C TYR A 607 3.76 -2.51 26.10
N SER A 608 2.48 -2.41 26.37
CA SER A 608 1.95 -1.87 27.62
C SER A 608 1.08 -2.92 28.30
N VAL A 609 1.24 -3.06 29.61
CA VAL A 609 0.24 -3.69 30.47
C VAL A 609 -0.47 -2.57 31.21
N MET A 610 -1.78 -2.47 31.01
CA MET A 610 -2.58 -1.35 31.51
C MET A 610 -3.97 -1.79 31.94
N ARG A 611 -4.54 -1.09 32.92
CA ARG A 611 -5.93 -1.23 33.35
C ARG A 611 -6.79 -0.26 32.56
N ILE A 612 -7.85 -0.77 31.93
CA ILE A 612 -8.83 0.04 31.21
C ILE A 612 -10.18 -0.10 31.88
N ASP A 613 -10.68 1.01 32.41
CA ASP A 613 -12.06 1.15 32.85
C ASP A 613 -12.93 1.55 31.63
N PRO A 614 -14.00 0.81 31.28
CA PRO A 614 -14.84 1.16 30.14
C PRO A 614 -15.45 2.58 30.25
N SER A 615 -15.56 3.13 31.47
CA SER A 615 -16.05 4.49 31.69
C SER A 615 -15.14 5.60 31.15
N VAL A 616 -13.84 5.35 30.95
CA VAL A 616 -12.91 6.33 30.35
C VAL A 616 -12.93 6.29 28.83
N VAL A 617 -13.56 5.27 28.23
CA VAL A 617 -13.68 5.16 26.77
C VAL A 617 -14.86 5.98 26.27
N ALA A 618 -14.63 6.79 25.23
CA ALA A 618 -15.63 7.63 24.61
C ALA A 618 -16.46 6.83 23.59
N ILE A 619 -17.45 6.09 24.08
CA ILE A 619 -18.44 5.42 23.22
C ILE A 619 -19.54 6.41 22.87
N ALA A 620 -19.76 6.66 21.57
CA ALA A 620 -20.94 7.39 21.11
C ALA A 620 -22.20 6.59 21.50
N GLN A 621 -23.15 7.24 22.19
CA GLN A 621 -24.43 6.63 22.58
C GLN A 621 -25.33 6.37 21.38
#